data_AF-A0A6V8DMQ5-F1
#
_entry.id   AF-A0A6V8DMQ5-F1
#
_cell.length_a   1.000
_cell.length_b   1.000
_cell.length_c   1.000
_cell.angle_alpha   90.00
_cell.angle_beta   90.00
_cell.angle_gamma   90.00
#
_symmetry.space_group_name_H-M   'P 1'
#
loop_
_entity.id
_entity.type
_entity.pdbx_description
1 polymer ?
#
loop_
_entity_poly.entity_id
_entity_poly.type
_entity_poly.pdbx_seq_one_letter_code
_entity_poly.pdbx_strand_id
1 'polypeptide(L)'
;MPKGEIVLGCLAPHPPHVVYAENPEQNEPVSEGGWETLRWGYNRLARKLKNIDYDALVIFTPHWQTYIGTHFIGLPEFKSKSVDPVFPNIFRYNYDIKVDVELSEKMCEKASEHGIITKMMRNQDFRVDYGTITSCHMLNPDWDKP
;
A
#
# COMPACT_ATOMS: atom_id res chain seq x y z
N MET A 1 5.28 -23.34 -18.02
CA MET A 1 4.82 -22.11 -17.35
C MET A 1 5.80 -21.83 -16.22
N PRO A 2 6.29 -20.59 -16.05
CA PRO A 2 7.06 -20.24 -14.86
C PRO A 2 6.20 -20.48 -13.60
N LYS A 3 6.85 -20.86 -12.51
CA LYS A 3 6.22 -21.12 -11.21
C LYS A 3 6.10 -19.78 -10.47
N GLY A 4 4.94 -19.49 -9.88
CA GLY A 4 4.79 -18.30 -9.03
C GLY A 4 5.74 -18.34 -7.83
N GLU A 5 6.30 -17.19 -7.46
CA GLU A 5 7.35 -17.07 -6.44
C GLU A 5 7.12 -15.84 -5.54
N ILE A 6 7.44 -15.98 -4.24
CA ILE A 6 7.57 -14.85 -3.32
C ILE A 6 9.03 -14.42 -3.33
N VAL A 7 9.33 -13.33 -4.03
CA VAL A 7 10.71 -12.87 -4.25
C VAL A 7 11.27 -12.04 -3.09
N LEU A 8 10.41 -11.47 -2.25
CA LEU A 8 10.80 -10.70 -1.07
C LEU A 8 9.67 -10.62 -0.04
N GLY A 9 10.02 -10.72 1.25
CA GLY A 9 9.19 -10.28 2.36
C GLY A 9 9.84 -9.10 3.07
N CYS A 10 9.05 -8.09 3.43
CA CYS A 10 9.54 -6.91 4.13
C CYS A 10 8.59 -6.45 5.25
N LEU A 11 9.16 -5.90 6.30
CA LEU A 11 8.44 -5.12 7.30
C LEU A 11 8.54 -3.64 6.92
N ALA A 12 7.42 -3.07 6.45
CA ALA A 12 7.34 -1.68 5.97
C ALA A 12 6.40 -0.87 6.88
N PRO A 13 6.91 -0.22 7.95
CA PRO A 13 6.07 0.56 8.87
C PRO A 13 5.50 1.80 8.17
N HIS A 14 4.29 2.21 8.51
CA HIS A 14 3.56 3.29 7.82
C HIS A 14 3.46 4.61 8.62
N PRO A 15 4.55 5.21 9.16
CA PRO A 15 4.43 6.51 9.80
C PRO A 15 4.25 7.60 8.71
N PRO A 16 3.15 8.36 8.69
CA PRO A 16 2.91 9.39 7.67
C PRO A 16 4.01 10.46 7.60
N HIS A 17 4.73 10.65 8.71
CA HIS A 17 5.87 11.54 8.85
C HIS A 17 6.98 11.34 7.81
N VAL A 18 7.23 10.10 7.37
CA VAL A 18 8.30 9.86 6.37
C VAL A 18 7.92 10.38 4.99
N VAL A 19 6.64 10.30 4.62
CA VAL A 19 6.09 10.87 3.38
C VAL A 19 6.07 12.40 3.48
N TYR A 20 5.63 12.94 4.61
CA TYR A 20 5.65 14.38 4.86
C TYR A 20 7.04 14.98 4.67
N ALA A 21 8.07 14.33 5.22
CA ALA A 21 9.46 14.76 5.08
C ALA A 21 10.04 14.65 3.66
N GLU A 22 9.42 13.89 2.75
CA GLU A 22 9.82 13.78 1.34
C GLU A 22 9.22 14.86 0.44
N ASN A 23 8.18 15.57 0.90
CA ASN A 23 7.46 16.57 0.12
C ASN A 23 7.08 16.09 -1.31
N PRO A 24 6.50 14.87 -1.48
CA PRO A 24 6.07 14.43 -2.79
C PRO A 24 4.89 15.27 -3.28
N GLU A 25 4.77 15.48 -4.59
CA GLU A 25 3.73 16.33 -5.19
C GLU A 25 2.30 15.90 -4.81
N GLN A 26 2.12 14.61 -4.54
CA GLN A 26 0.84 14.03 -4.16
C GLN A 26 0.39 14.43 -2.74
N ASN A 27 1.33 14.78 -1.84
CA ASN A 27 1.04 15.15 -0.46
C ASN A 27 0.96 16.67 -0.30
N GLU A 28 -0.22 17.18 0.06
CA GLU A 28 -0.49 18.61 0.13
C GLU A 28 0.38 19.41 1.14
N PRO A 29 0.67 18.90 2.36
CA PRO A 29 1.46 19.64 3.35
C PRO A 29 2.95 19.62 3.00
N VAL A 30 3.62 20.76 3.20
CA VAL A 30 5.05 20.93 2.96
C VAL A 30 5.81 20.98 4.27
N SER A 31 6.85 20.16 4.38
CA SER A 31 7.77 20.08 5.51
C SER A 31 9.10 20.78 5.22
N GLU A 32 9.89 20.99 6.29
CA GLU A 32 11.30 21.36 6.21
C GLU A 32 12.24 20.13 6.25
N GLY A 33 11.71 18.91 6.08
CA GLY A 33 12.44 17.64 6.21
C GLY A 33 12.08 16.83 7.46
N GLY A 34 12.98 15.92 7.89
CA GLY A 34 12.82 15.08 9.08
C GLY A 34 12.91 13.57 8.84
N TRP A 35 13.01 12.81 9.93
CA TRP A 35 13.02 11.33 9.98
C TRP A 35 14.02 10.67 9.01
N GLU A 36 15.17 11.30 8.79
CA GLU A 36 16.15 10.94 7.76
C GLU A 36 16.61 9.49 7.91
N THR A 37 16.89 9.04 9.12
CA THR A 37 17.34 7.66 9.36
C THR A 37 16.34 6.63 8.84
N LEU A 38 15.04 6.85 9.08
CA LEU A 38 14.00 5.93 8.63
C LEU A 38 13.76 6.06 7.12
N ARG A 39 13.76 7.29 6.58
CA ARG A 39 13.68 7.54 5.13
C ARG A 39 14.84 6.91 4.37
N TRP A 40 16.06 7.01 4.88
CA TRP A 40 17.23 6.33 4.29
C TRP A 40 17.11 4.81 4.32
N GLY A 41 16.49 4.25 5.36
CA GLY A 41 16.11 2.84 5.42
C GLY A 41 15.14 2.47 4.28
N TYR A 42 14.07 3.24 4.12
CA TYR A 42 13.13 3.09 3.01
C TYR A 42 13.79 3.23 1.65
N ASN A 43 14.64 4.24 1.44
CA ASN A 43 15.37 4.45 0.19
C ASN A 43 16.34 3.31 -0.15
N ARG A 44 16.84 2.56 0.85
CA ARG A 44 17.60 1.32 0.59
C ARG A 44 16.67 0.19 0.13
N LEU A 45 15.49 0.05 0.76
CA LEU A 45 14.51 -0.97 0.40
C LEU A 45 13.89 -0.71 -0.98
N ALA A 46 13.46 0.52 -1.28
CA ALA A 46 12.93 0.91 -2.58
C ALA A 46 13.96 0.66 -3.71
N ARG A 47 15.23 1.03 -3.51
CA ARG A 47 16.31 0.71 -4.47
C ARG A 47 16.53 -0.79 -4.64
N LYS A 48 16.37 -1.58 -3.57
CA LYS A 48 16.46 -3.04 -3.68
C LYS A 48 15.31 -3.58 -4.54
N LEU A 49 14.08 -3.11 -4.31
CA LEU A 49 12.90 -3.47 -5.09
C LEU A 49 13.07 -3.17 -6.58
N LYS A 50 13.63 -2.00 -6.96
CA LYS A 50 13.90 -1.68 -8.38
C LYS A 50 14.82 -2.67 -9.11
N ASN A 51 15.60 -3.47 -8.39
CA ASN A 51 16.50 -4.48 -8.97
C ASN A 51 15.95 -5.92 -8.86
N ILE A 52 14.78 -6.09 -8.26
CA ILE A 52 14.09 -7.38 -8.18
C ILE A 52 13.00 -7.37 -9.24
N ASP A 53 12.92 -8.43 -10.04
CA ASP A 53 11.81 -8.62 -10.95
C ASP A 53 10.60 -9.15 -10.16
N TYR A 54 9.56 -8.32 -10.02
CA TYR A 54 8.32 -8.67 -9.34
C TYR A 54 7.11 -8.07 -10.06
N ASP A 55 6.00 -8.80 -10.01
CA ASP A 55 4.78 -8.46 -10.74
C ASP A 55 3.86 -7.54 -9.93
N ALA A 56 3.71 -7.78 -8.62
CA ALA A 56 2.77 -7.07 -7.74
C ALA A 56 3.28 -6.93 -6.29
N LEU A 57 2.72 -5.98 -5.55
CA LEU A 57 2.95 -5.79 -4.10
C LEU A 57 1.72 -6.25 -3.30
N VAL A 58 1.91 -7.22 -2.40
CA VAL A 58 0.87 -7.63 -1.44
C VAL A 58 1.07 -6.91 -0.11
N ILE A 59 0.12 -6.05 0.26
CA ILE A 59 0.17 -5.27 1.50
C ILE A 59 -0.88 -5.77 2.51
N PHE A 60 -0.44 -6.05 3.74
CA PHE A 60 -1.32 -6.32 4.87
C PHE A 60 -1.21 -5.16 5.88
N THR A 61 -2.31 -4.45 6.09
CA THR A 61 -2.35 -3.19 6.85
C THR A 61 -3.15 -3.33 8.15
N PRO A 62 -2.73 -2.69 9.26
CA PRO A 62 -3.51 -2.64 10.48
C PRO A 62 -4.64 -1.59 10.44
N HIS A 63 -4.65 -0.70 9.44
CA HIS A 63 -5.57 0.45 9.37
C HIS A 63 -6.82 0.22 8.51
N TRP A 64 -6.91 -0.93 7.83
CA TRP A 64 -8.16 -1.42 7.27
C TRP A 64 -8.72 -2.55 8.14
N GLN A 65 -9.37 -2.16 9.24
CA GLN A 65 -9.92 -3.10 10.19
C GLN A 65 -11.27 -3.64 9.72
N THR A 66 -11.44 -4.95 9.81
CA THR A 66 -12.66 -5.67 9.40
C THR A 66 -13.18 -6.50 10.55
N TYR A 67 -14.49 -6.44 10.81
CA TYR A 67 -15.13 -7.24 11.86
C TYR A 67 -15.52 -8.65 11.38
N ILE A 68 -15.83 -8.81 10.09
CA ILE A 68 -16.30 -10.07 9.52
C ILE A 68 -15.30 -10.56 8.48
N GLY A 69 -14.36 -11.40 8.93
CA GLY A 69 -13.39 -12.02 8.02
C GLY A 69 -12.36 -11.08 7.42
N THR A 70 -11.58 -11.60 6.48
CA THR A 70 -10.47 -10.91 5.81
C THR A 70 -10.93 -10.34 4.47
N HIS A 71 -10.67 -9.06 4.24
CA HIS A 71 -11.09 -8.41 3.00
C HIS A 71 -9.92 -8.25 2.02
N PHE A 72 -10.26 -8.28 0.73
CA PHE A 72 -9.34 -8.11 -0.39
C PHE A 72 -9.88 -7.02 -1.32
N ILE A 73 -9.02 -6.16 -1.85
CA ILE A 73 -9.43 -5.11 -2.81
C ILE A 73 -9.78 -5.75 -4.15
N GLY A 74 -10.92 -5.37 -4.73
CA GLY A 74 -11.54 -6.10 -5.85
C GLY A 74 -11.97 -5.26 -7.04
N LEU A 75 -11.36 -4.08 -7.20
CA LEU A 75 -11.52 -3.22 -8.39
C LEU A 75 -10.14 -2.95 -8.98
N PRO A 76 -10.02 -2.75 -10.30
CA PRO A 76 -8.74 -2.56 -10.98
C PRO A 76 -8.02 -1.27 -10.60
N GLU A 77 -8.75 -0.29 -10.07
CA GLU A 77 -8.23 1.03 -9.75
C GLU A 77 -8.96 1.62 -8.54
N PHE A 78 -8.20 2.26 -7.65
CA PHE A 78 -8.73 3.13 -6.61
C PHE A 78 -8.05 4.49 -6.68
N LYS A 79 -8.85 5.53 -6.86
CA LYS A 79 -8.39 6.91 -6.96
C LYS A 79 -9.12 7.78 -5.96
N SER A 80 -8.39 8.39 -5.03
CA SER A 80 -9.00 9.25 -4.01
C SER A 80 -7.96 10.12 -3.31
N LYS A 81 -8.41 10.81 -2.27
CA LYS A 81 -7.55 11.56 -1.34
C LYS A 81 -7.54 10.88 0.02
N SER A 82 -6.38 10.37 0.43
CA SER A 82 -6.15 9.80 1.75
C SER A 82 -5.74 10.91 2.72
N VAL A 83 -6.52 11.09 3.79
CA VAL A 83 -6.21 12.04 4.85
C VAL A 83 -6.04 11.23 6.13
N ASP A 84 -4.88 11.36 6.77
CA ASP A 84 -4.64 10.71 8.06
C ASP A 84 -5.56 11.36 9.11
N PRO A 85 -6.37 10.56 9.84
CA PRO A 85 -7.31 11.09 10.82
C PRO A 85 -6.65 11.61 12.09
N VAL A 86 -5.45 11.13 12.43
CA VAL A 86 -4.68 11.54 13.61
C VAL A 86 -3.72 12.67 13.26
N PHE A 87 -3.13 12.62 12.06
CA PHE A 87 -2.11 13.55 11.60
C PHE A 87 -2.49 14.29 10.29
N PRO A 88 -3.66 14.95 10.22
CA PRO A 88 -4.14 15.60 8.99
C PRO A 88 -3.25 16.79 8.57
N ASN A 89 -2.50 17.37 9.50
CA ASN A 89 -1.58 18.46 9.25
C ASN A 89 -0.35 18.04 8.42
N ILE A 90 -0.02 16.75 8.36
CA ILE A 90 1.17 16.25 7.65
C ILE A 90 0.86 15.26 6.51
N PHE A 91 -0.32 14.66 6.49
CA PHE A 91 -0.67 13.66 5.46
C PHE A 91 -2.06 13.88 4.87
N ARG A 92 -2.07 14.42 3.65
CA ARG A 92 -3.23 14.67 2.80
C ARG A 92 -2.81 14.34 1.36
N TYR A 93 -2.87 13.05 1.03
CA TYR A 93 -2.22 12.45 -0.12
C TYR A 93 -3.24 12.07 -1.21
N ASN A 94 -3.08 12.59 -2.43
CA ASN A 94 -3.86 12.17 -3.60
C ASN A 94 -3.22 10.93 -4.23
N TYR A 95 -3.96 9.82 -4.34
CA TYR A 95 -3.45 8.57 -4.89
C TYR A 95 -4.31 8.08 -6.07
N ASP A 96 -3.68 7.24 -6.90
CA ASP A 96 -4.26 6.53 -8.03
C ASP A 96 -3.54 5.17 -8.09
N ILE A 97 -4.11 4.16 -7.45
CA ILE A 97 -3.49 2.83 -7.38
C ILE A 97 -4.12 1.90 -8.40
N LYS A 98 -3.28 1.08 -9.05
CA LYS A 98 -3.72 -0.06 -9.84
C LYS A 98 -3.65 -1.32 -8.99
N VAL A 99 -4.49 -2.29 -9.31
CA VAL A 99 -4.62 -3.52 -8.52
C VAL A 99 -4.59 -4.72 -9.45
N ASP A 100 -3.79 -5.71 -9.10
CA ASP A 100 -3.89 -7.05 -9.69
C ASP A 100 -5.13 -7.77 -9.10
N VAL A 101 -6.28 -7.53 -9.73
CA VAL A 101 -7.56 -8.08 -9.28
C VAL A 101 -7.56 -9.61 -9.40
N GLU A 102 -6.89 -10.19 -10.40
CA GLU A 102 -6.82 -11.64 -10.57
C GLU A 102 -6.08 -12.28 -9.40
N LEU A 103 -4.90 -11.75 -9.03
CA LEU A 103 -4.15 -12.21 -7.86
C LEU A 103 -4.97 -12.04 -6.57
N SER A 104 -5.60 -10.88 -6.39
CA SER A 104 -6.43 -10.57 -5.23
C SER A 104 -7.61 -11.54 -5.07
N GLU A 105 -8.32 -11.85 -6.18
CA GLU A 105 -9.40 -12.83 -6.21
C GLU A 105 -8.88 -14.24 -5.88
N LYS A 106 -7.74 -14.65 -6.45
CA LYS A 106 -7.12 -15.95 -6.15
C LYS A 106 -6.70 -16.08 -4.69
N MET A 107 -6.17 -15.01 -4.08
CA MET A 107 -5.86 -14.98 -2.66
C MET A 107 -7.13 -15.10 -1.80
N CYS A 108 -8.19 -14.39 -2.17
CA CYS A 108 -9.48 -14.44 -1.49
C CYS A 108 -10.08 -15.87 -1.54
N GLU A 109 -10.06 -16.50 -2.72
CA GLU A 109 -10.50 -17.89 -2.94
C GLU A 109 -9.68 -18.86 -2.09
N LYS A 110 -8.35 -18.80 -2.16
CA LYS A 110 -7.47 -19.71 -1.41
C LYS A 110 -7.63 -19.55 0.09
N ALA A 111 -7.79 -18.34 0.60
CA ALA A 111 -8.08 -18.11 2.01
C ALA A 111 -9.45 -18.70 2.42
N SER A 112 -10.50 -18.56 1.58
CA SER A 112 -11.79 -19.22 1.82
C SER A 112 -11.67 -20.75 1.90
N GLU A 113 -10.95 -21.36 0.95
CA GLU A 113 -10.73 -22.81 0.91
C GLU A 113 -10.05 -23.33 2.19
N HIS A 114 -9.24 -22.49 2.85
CA HIS A 114 -8.57 -22.80 4.11
C HIS A 114 -9.39 -22.42 5.35
N GLY A 115 -10.68 -22.10 5.20
CA GLY A 115 -11.62 -21.86 6.29
C GLY A 115 -11.62 -20.42 6.82
N ILE A 116 -10.92 -19.48 6.16
CA ILE A 116 -10.97 -18.06 6.52
C ILE A 116 -12.22 -17.45 5.87
N ILE A 117 -13.05 -16.78 6.65
CA ILE A 117 -14.15 -15.97 6.08
C ILE A 117 -13.51 -14.83 5.29
N THR A 118 -13.82 -14.70 4.00
CA THR A 118 -13.25 -13.64 3.17
C THR A 118 -14.30 -12.88 2.37
N LYS A 119 -13.93 -11.67 1.92
CA LYS A 119 -14.81 -10.83 1.10
C LYS A 119 -14.01 -9.94 0.15
N MET A 120 -14.44 -9.87 -1.10
CA MET A 120 -13.95 -8.88 -2.06
C MET A 120 -14.61 -7.52 -1.78
N MET A 121 -13.80 -6.48 -1.67
CA MET A 121 -14.24 -5.10 -1.60
C MET A 121 -14.39 -4.57 -3.03
N ARG A 122 -15.64 -4.38 -3.47
CA ARG A 122 -16.01 -3.93 -4.82
C ARG A 122 -16.75 -2.60 -4.85
N ASN A 123 -16.66 -1.81 -3.78
CA ASN A 123 -17.26 -0.49 -3.73
C ASN A 123 -16.31 0.51 -4.42
N GLN A 124 -16.79 1.18 -5.47
CA GLN A 124 -16.01 2.18 -6.22
C GLN A 124 -15.67 3.40 -5.36
N ASP A 125 -16.47 3.71 -4.35
CA ASP A 125 -16.25 4.83 -3.44
C ASP A 125 -15.36 4.46 -2.24
N PHE A 126 -14.84 3.24 -2.19
CA PHE A 126 -13.98 2.83 -1.11
C PHE A 126 -12.66 3.58 -1.16
N ARG A 127 -12.33 4.21 -0.03
CA ARG A 127 -11.05 4.88 0.16
C ARG A 127 -10.09 3.95 0.88
N VAL A 128 -9.02 3.57 0.18
CA VAL A 128 -7.88 2.83 0.73
C VAL A 128 -7.29 3.57 1.94
N ASP A 129 -6.95 2.82 2.98
CA ASP A 129 -6.46 3.38 4.24
C ASP A 129 -5.10 4.07 4.07
N TYR A 130 -4.84 5.06 4.92
CA TYR A 130 -3.60 5.85 4.86
C TYR A 130 -2.34 5.01 5.13
N GLY A 131 -2.46 3.90 5.87
CA GLY A 131 -1.34 3.00 6.17
C GLY A 131 -0.82 2.33 4.90
N THR A 132 -1.73 1.74 4.14
CA THR A 132 -1.44 1.18 2.81
C THR A 132 -0.82 2.22 1.89
N ILE A 133 -1.42 3.42 1.78
CA ILE A 133 -0.89 4.49 0.90
C ILE A 133 0.51 4.93 1.33
N THR A 134 0.77 5.07 2.63
CA THR A 134 2.08 5.44 3.16
C THR A 134 3.14 4.40 2.80
N SER A 135 2.88 3.11 3.08
CA SER A 135 3.85 2.05 2.78
C SER A 135 4.07 1.88 1.27
N CYS A 136 3.01 1.92 0.46
CA CYS A 136 3.15 1.85 -1.00
C CYS A 136 4.00 2.99 -1.55
N HIS A 137 3.76 4.24 -1.13
CA HIS A 137 4.58 5.38 -1.56
C HIS A 137 6.07 5.17 -1.22
N MET A 138 6.37 4.77 0.02
CA MET A 138 7.76 4.64 0.47
C MET A 138 8.50 3.44 -0.15
N LEU A 139 7.77 2.40 -0.58
CA LEU A 139 8.33 1.23 -1.25
C LEU A 139 8.47 1.42 -2.76
N ASN A 140 7.46 2.04 -3.38
CA ASN A 140 7.36 2.28 -4.80
C ASN A 140 6.77 3.68 -5.11
N PRO A 141 7.58 4.76 -5.00
CA PRO A 141 7.10 6.12 -5.21
C PRO A 141 6.72 6.42 -6.67
N ASP A 142 7.14 5.56 -7.61
CA ASP A 142 6.79 5.68 -9.02
C ASP A 142 5.36 5.15 -9.31
N TRP A 143 4.77 4.39 -8.37
CA TRP A 143 3.43 3.78 -8.49
C TRP A 143 3.23 2.97 -9.78
N ASP A 144 4.29 2.33 -10.27
CA ASP A 144 4.32 1.59 -11.53
C ASP A 144 4.06 0.08 -11.38
N LYS A 145 3.73 -0.37 -10.16
CA LYS A 145 3.43 -1.77 -9.83
C LYS A 145 2.05 -1.90 -9.19
N PRO A 146 1.26 -2.92 -9.60
CA PRO A 146 -0.02 -3.24 -8.99
C PRO A 146 0.09 -3.85 -7.58
#